data_AF-A0A2N0FST1-F1
#
_entry.id   AF-A0A2N0FST1-F1
#
_cell.length_a   1.000
_cell.length_b   1.000
_cell.length_c   1.000
_cell.angle_alpha   90.00
_cell.angle_beta   90.00
_cell.angle_gamma   90.00
#
_symmetry.space_group_name_H-M   'P 1'
#
loop_
_entity.id
_entity.type
_entity.pdbx_description
1 polymer ?
#
loop_
_entity_poly.entity_id
_entity_poly.type
_entity_poly.pdbx_seq_one_letter_code
_entity_poly.pdbx_strand_id
1 'polypeptide(L)'
;MKHTFITILLLFLSLTSFAHRSSEASHTFHISHGHYQVFNDTISKKTKIEVTYPNSSTVWTISEPAKIEWETINIASGKSIRFFLALNDMVVQELGTFKNSFSADDIVLAKNISTGNSYQVVGIELFPDNKYQIAKYATSYFSIRNPEADARKAAYEARNREKPTGVKAPTEKTIEPVTQFDGRNISYVEEVVFENEDITIEVWDHGRQDDDIVSIYLNGKTVISKHLLTYRRKQVTCTLEKGKPNDLFLYAHNLGKSPPNTVSIEITDGSTSKKIILNSDLKSCEAVKISVKQ
;
A
#
# COMPACT_ATOMS: atom_id res chain seq x y z
N MET A 1 -15.12 -46.29 29.43
CA MET A 1 -15.23 -47.51 30.25
C MET A 1 -13.84 -48.12 30.36
N LYS A 2 -13.50 -48.63 31.54
CA LYS A 2 -12.19 -49.17 31.96
C LYS A 2 -11.71 -50.32 31.06
N HIS A 3 -10.40 -50.50 30.90
CA HIS A 3 -9.64 -51.68 31.36
C HIS A 3 -8.28 -51.88 30.64
N THR A 4 -7.23 -51.60 31.42
CA THR A 4 -6.02 -52.38 31.73
C THR A 4 -5.56 -53.62 30.92
N PHE A 5 -4.22 -53.65 30.75
CA PHE A 5 -3.22 -54.73 30.65
C PHE A 5 -3.21 -55.72 29.46
N ILE A 6 -2.07 -55.76 28.75
CA ILE A 6 -1.38 -57.00 28.32
C ILE A 6 0.14 -56.78 28.47
N THR A 7 0.79 -57.73 29.16
CA THR A 7 2.24 -57.91 29.29
C THR A 7 2.71 -58.90 28.22
N ILE A 8 3.83 -58.63 27.53
CA ILE A 8 4.61 -59.67 26.82
C ILE A 8 6.11 -59.49 27.10
N LEU A 9 6.72 -60.64 27.36
CA LEU A 9 8.05 -60.97 27.88
C LEU A 9 8.97 -61.42 26.72
N LEU A 10 10.28 -61.53 27.03
CA LEU A 10 11.39 -62.21 26.31
C LEU A 10 12.14 -61.33 25.28
N LEU A 11 13.48 -61.32 25.23
CA LEU A 11 14.40 -62.45 25.23
C LEU A 11 15.82 -62.06 25.72
N PHE A 12 16.49 -62.99 26.38
CA PHE A 12 17.91 -63.03 26.77
C PHE A 12 18.84 -63.32 25.56
N LEU A 13 20.13 -62.94 25.65
CA LEU A 13 21.37 -63.71 25.33
C LEU A 13 22.58 -62.75 25.46
N SER A 14 23.34 -62.76 26.56
CA SER A 14 24.62 -63.47 26.81
C SER A 14 25.79 -63.18 25.85
N LEU A 15 26.92 -62.67 26.38
CA LEU A 15 28.21 -63.39 26.42
C LEU A 15 29.29 -62.63 27.24
N THR A 16 29.72 -63.28 28.33
CA THR A 16 31.06 -63.44 28.91
C THR A 16 32.12 -62.33 28.92
N SER A 17 32.45 -61.92 30.16
CA SER A 17 33.76 -61.77 30.83
C SER A 17 35.05 -61.48 30.03
N PHE A 18 35.75 -60.42 30.46
CA PHE A 18 37.15 -60.52 30.89
C PHE A 18 37.43 -59.45 31.95
N ALA A 19 37.96 -59.87 33.10
CA ALA A 19 38.48 -59.00 34.14
C ALA A 19 39.96 -59.33 34.32
N HIS A 20 40.87 -58.35 34.23
CA HIS A 20 41.80 -58.04 35.32
C HIS A 20 42.63 -56.76 35.08
N ARG A 21 42.79 -56.03 36.21
CA ARG A 21 43.98 -55.28 36.65
C ARG A 21 44.06 -53.74 36.43
N SER A 22 43.52 -53.06 37.45
CA SER A 22 44.08 -51.94 38.25
C SER A 22 44.74 -50.72 37.59
N SER A 23 44.13 -49.55 37.80
CA SER A 23 44.79 -48.44 38.53
C SER A 23 43.75 -47.45 39.08
N GLU A 24 43.76 -47.32 40.41
CA GLU A 24 43.67 -46.09 41.22
C GLU A 24 42.54 -45.05 41.10
N ALA A 25 42.17 -44.59 42.30
CA ALA A 25 41.75 -43.25 42.69
C ALA A 25 40.27 -42.86 42.48
N SER A 26 39.58 -42.93 43.61
CA SER A 26 38.38 -42.20 44.02
C SER A 26 38.22 -40.80 43.41
N HIS A 27 37.19 -40.64 42.58
CA HIS A 27 36.69 -39.34 42.15
C HIS A 27 35.77 -38.74 43.22
N THR A 28 36.31 -37.83 44.00
CA THR A 28 35.55 -36.78 44.68
C THR A 28 34.96 -35.81 43.66
N PHE A 29 33.68 -35.50 43.81
CA PHE A 29 32.93 -34.55 43.00
C PHE A 29 33.51 -33.13 43.19
N HIS A 30 34.32 -32.67 42.24
CA HIS A 30 34.68 -31.26 42.14
C HIS A 30 33.72 -30.56 41.18
N ILE A 31 32.90 -29.66 41.72
CA ILE A 31 32.09 -28.72 40.96
C ILE A 31 33.05 -27.77 40.22
N SER A 32 33.32 -28.09 38.95
CA SER A 32 33.97 -27.17 38.03
C SER A 32 33.04 -25.99 37.81
N HIS A 33 33.49 -24.81 38.25
CA HIS A 33 32.86 -23.55 37.94
C HIS A 33 32.92 -23.36 36.42
N GLY A 34 31.81 -23.66 35.76
CA GLY A 34 31.61 -23.27 34.38
C GLY A 34 31.74 -21.76 34.29
N HIS A 35 32.81 -21.30 33.64
CA HIS A 35 32.90 -19.96 33.11
C HIS A 35 31.68 -19.75 32.20
N TYR A 36 30.65 -19.12 32.74
CA TYR A 36 29.68 -18.39 31.93
C TYR A 36 30.46 -17.28 31.24
N GLN A 37 30.93 -17.56 30.02
CA GLN A 37 31.20 -16.53 29.05
C GLN A 37 29.88 -15.79 28.86
N VAL A 38 29.75 -14.68 29.58
CA VAL A 38 28.76 -13.64 29.31
C VAL A 38 29.04 -13.23 27.87
N PHE A 39 28.27 -13.78 26.94
CA PHE A 39 28.14 -13.19 25.61
C PHE A 39 27.64 -11.78 25.88
N ASN A 40 28.54 -10.81 25.80
CA ASN A 40 28.18 -9.41 25.69
C ASN A 40 27.33 -9.31 24.45
N ASP A 41 26.01 -9.33 24.66
CA ASP A 41 25.02 -8.94 23.69
C ASP A 41 25.44 -7.56 23.23
N THR A 42 26.03 -7.51 22.04
CA THR A 42 26.46 -6.27 21.43
C THR A 42 25.16 -5.52 21.20
N ILE A 43 24.87 -4.54 22.06
CA ILE A 43 23.74 -3.64 21.88
C ILE A 43 23.82 -3.15 20.44
N SER A 44 22.97 -3.71 19.57
CA SER A 44 22.94 -3.35 18.16
C SER A 44 22.67 -1.86 18.10
N LYS A 45 23.70 -1.09 17.70
CA LYS A 45 23.59 0.37 17.67
C LYS A 45 22.52 0.74 16.67
N LYS A 46 21.49 1.46 17.12
CA LYS A 46 20.36 1.88 16.29
C LYS A 46 20.84 2.56 15.01
N THR A 47 20.39 2.06 13.87
CA THR A 47 20.69 2.62 12.55
C THR A 47 19.77 3.82 12.27
N LYS A 48 20.26 4.76 11.46
CA LYS A 48 19.47 5.91 10.98
C LYS A 48 19.85 6.24 9.54
N ILE A 49 18.87 6.74 8.79
CA ILE A 49 19.03 7.34 7.47
C ILE A 49 18.43 8.74 7.56
N GLU A 50 19.04 9.70 6.88
CA GLU A 50 18.50 11.03 6.67
C GLU A 50 18.74 11.43 5.21
N VAL A 51 17.68 11.64 4.44
CA VAL A 51 17.78 12.10 3.05
C VAL A 51 17.85 13.61 3.07
N THR A 52 19.02 14.16 2.72
CA THR A 52 19.32 15.60 2.78
C THR A 52 18.93 16.32 1.48
N TYR A 53 18.87 15.59 0.37
CA TYR A 53 18.32 16.05 -0.91
C TYR A 53 17.55 14.91 -1.59
N PRO A 54 16.34 15.15 -2.14
CA PRO A 54 15.63 16.43 -2.25
C PRO A 54 15.05 16.95 -0.93
N ASN A 55 14.76 18.25 -0.86
CA ASN A 55 14.15 18.92 0.28
C ASN A 55 12.97 19.80 -0.15
N SER A 56 12.33 20.52 0.77
CA SER A 56 11.10 21.28 0.48
C SER A 56 11.23 22.39 -0.56
N SER A 57 12.46 22.86 -0.84
CA SER A 57 12.73 23.84 -1.90
C SER A 57 13.02 23.20 -3.26
N THR A 58 13.18 21.88 -3.31
CA THR A 58 13.52 21.16 -4.53
C THR A 58 12.35 21.14 -5.52
N VAL A 59 12.69 21.35 -6.79
CA VAL A 59 11.79 21.15 -7.93
C VAL A 59 12.52 20.26 -8.93
N TRP A 60 12.02 19.05 -9.18
CA TRP A 60 12.51 18.21 -10.28
C TRP A 60 11.66 18.39 -11.53
N THR A 61 12.25 18.19 -12.68
CA THR A 61 11.54 18.11 -13.96
C THR A 61 11.66 16.70 -14.52
N ILE A 62 10.56 16.11 -14.99
CA ILE A 62 10.54 14.71 -15.49
C ILE A 62 11.53 14.43 -16.62
N SER A 63 11.84 15.44 -17.44
CA SER A 63 12.80 15.33 -18.54
C SER A 63 14.26 15.34 -18.10
N GLU A 64 14.55 15.64 -16.83
CA GLU A 64 15.89 15.79 -16.28
C GLU A 64 16.19 14.63 -15.30
N PRO A 65 17.45 14.17 -15.23
CA PRO A 65 17.85 13.17 -14.25
C PRO A 65 17.68 13.70 -12.82
N ALA A 66 17.08 12.89 -11.96
CA ALA A 66 16.99 13.16 -10.54
C ALA A 66 18.27 12.76 -9.80
N LYS A 67 18.47 13.37 -8.64
CA LYS A 67 19.60 13.13 -7.74
C LYS A 67 19.09 12.94 -6.31
N ILE A 68 19.70 12.04 -5.55
CA ILE A 68 19.41 11.87 -4.12
C ILE A 68 20.72 11.98 -3.34
N GLU A 69 20.69 12.68 -2.22
CA GLU A 69 21.79 12.73 -1.24
C GLU A 69 21.26 12.35 0.14
N TRP A 70 22.09 11.63 0.91
CA TRP A 70 21.69 11.16 2.23
C TRP A 70 22.89 10.97 3.16
N GLU A 71 22.59 10.97 4.45
CA GLU A 71 23.49 10.64 5.54
C GLU A 71 23.00 9.39 6.28
N THR A 72 23.91 8.70 6.95
CA THR A 72 23.56 7.53 7.76
C THR A 72 24.33 7.48 9.08
N ILE A 73 23.73 6.83 10.07
CA ILE A 73 24.37 6.52 11.34
C ILE A 73 24.32 5.01 11.53
N ASN A 74 25.47 4.40 11.83
CA ASN A 74 25.65 2.96 12.05
C ASN A 74 25.27 2.04 10.86
N ILE A 75 25.24 2.55 9.63
CA ILE A 75 25.04 1.74 8.41
C ILE A 75 26.37 1.70 7.65
N ALA A 76 26.94 0.51 7.46
CA ALA A 76 28.22 0.35 6.76
C ALA A 76 28.10 0.70 5.25
N SER A 77 29.17 1.22 4.65
CA SER A 77 29.22 1.58 3.21
C SER A 77 28.92 0.41 2.26
N GLY A 78 29.23 -0.82 2.67
CA GLY A 78 28.93 -2.03 1.90
C GLY A 78 27.45 -2.45 1.90
N LYS A 79 26.64 -1.90 2.82
CA LYS A 79 25.18 -2.12 2.88
C LYS A 79 24.48 -1.29 1.80
N SER A 80 23.23 -1.64 1.54
CA SER A 80 22.42 -0.99 0.50
C SER A 80 21.19 -0.32 1.10
N ILE A 81 20.78 0.77 0.47
CA ILE A 81 19.57 1.52 0.80
C ILE A 81 18.71 1.55 -0.45
N ARG A 82 17.42 1.29 -0.28
CA ARG A 82 16.45 1.39 -1.37
C ARG A 82 15.69 2.70 -1.26
N PHE A 83 15.53 3.38 -2.38
CA PHE A 83 14.86 4.66 -2.46
C PHE A 83 13.62 4.56 -3.32
N PHE A 84 12.59 5.27 -2.88
CA PHE A 84 11.31 5.36 -3.54
C PHE A 84 10.91 6.82 -3.67
N LEU A 85 10.26 7.15 -4.77
CA LEU A 85 9.50 8.39 -4.90
C LEU A 85 8.07 8.10 -4.46
N ALA A 86 7.55 8.92 -3.56
CA ALA A 86 6.18 8.87 -3.13
C ALA A 86 5.44 10.18 -3.47
N LEU A 87 4.18 10.08 -3.85
CA LEU A 87 3.23 11.20 -3.99
C LEU A 87 2.11 11.00 -2.98
N ASN A 88 1.85 11.98 -2.11
CA ASN A 88 0.84 11.87 -1.04
C ASN A 88 0.99 10.58 -0.22
N ASP A 89 2.22 10.25 0.17
CA ASP A 89 2.62 9.05 0.93
C ASP A 89 2.47 7.70 0.19
N MET A 90 2.14 7.71 -1.11
CA MET A 90 2.09 6.51 -1.94
C MET A 90 3.31 6.41 -2.83
N VAL A 91 4.01 5.28 -2.83
CA VAL A 91 5.12 5.03 -3.75
C VAL A 91 4.61 5.05 -5.20
N VAL A 92 5.14 5.97 -6.00
CA VAL A 92 4.85 6.10 -7.44
C VAL A 92 5.98 5.57 -8.31
N GLN A 93 7.19 5.46 -7.77
CA GLN A 93 8.34 4.89 -8.47
C GLN A 93 9.39 4.36 -7.48
N GLU A 94 9.97 3.19 -7.77
CA GLU A 94 11.27 2.82 -7.17
C GLU A 94 12.38 3.59 -7.90
N LEU A 95 13.12 4.40 -7.15
CA LEU A 95 14.23 5.22 -7.67
C LEU A 95 15.52 4.40 -7.79
N GLY A 96 15.63 3.33 -7.01
CA GLY A 96 16.70 2.35 -7.13
C GLY A 96 17.17 1.82 -5.79
N THR A 97 18.13 0.89 -5.86
CA THR A 97 18.85 0.36 -4.70
C THR A 97 20.32 0.72 -4.86
N PHE A 98 20.85 1.52 -3.94
CA PHE A 98 22.22 2.02 -4.00
C PHE A 98 23.04 1.50 -2.83
N LYS A 99 24.36 1.39 -3.01
CA LYS A 99 25.27 1.22 -1.87
C LYS A 99 25.22 2.48 -1.01
N ASN A 100 25.58 2.35 0.27
CA ASN A 100 25.63 3.51 1.16
C ASN A 100 26.84 4.41 0.83
N SER A 101 26.73 5.12 -0.29
CA SER A 101 27.72 6.02 -0.89
C SER A 101 27.36 7.50 -0.73
N PHE A 102 26.33 7.83 0.05
CA PHE A 102 25.84 9.19 0.37
C PHE A 102 25.21 9.98 -0.79
N SER A 103 25.41 9.56 -2.05
CA SER A 103 24.69 10.12 -3.19
C SER A 103 24.39 9.07 -4.28
N ALA A 104 23.38 9.39 -5.08
CA ALA A 104 23.02 8.71 -6.31
C ALA A 104 22.50 9.75 -7.32
N ASP A 105 23.08 9.75 -8.51
CA ASP A 105 22.76 10.67 -9.61
C ASP A 105 22.14 9.88 -10.79
N ASP A 106 21.78 10.59 -11.86
CA ASP A 106 21.29 10.02 -13.12
C ASP A 106 20.03 9.14 -12.97
N ILE A 107 19.19 9.43 -11.97
CA ILE A 107 17.97 8.68 -11.70
C ILE A 107 16.88 9.13 -12.67
N VAL A 108 16.50 8.24 -13.58
CA VAL A 108 15.45 8.52 -14.57
C VAL A 108 14.08 8.43 -13.94
N LEU A 109 13.32 9.52 -13.98
CA LEU A 109 11.93 9.55 -13.52
C LEU A 109 10.98 8.98 -14.57
N ALA A 110 9.94 8.29 -14.12
CA ALA A 110 8.92 7.73 -14.99
C ALA A 110 8.11 8.86 -15.67
N LYS A 111 7.96 8.76 -17.01
CA LYS A 111 7.34 9.82 -17.83
C LYS A 111 5.88 10.14 -17.49
N ASN A 112 5.19 9.21 -16.84
CA ASN A 112 3.79 9.32 -16.42
C ASN A 112 3.60 9.97 -15.04
N ILE A 113 4.68 10.34 -14.33
CA ILE A 113 4.59 11.11 -13.10
C ILE A 113 4.05 12.51 -13.43
N SER A 114 2.98 12.92 -12.75
CA SER A 114 2.32 14.20 -12.97
C SER A 114 3.07 15.39 -12.37
N THR A 115 2.65 16.59 -12.75
CA THR A 115 3.05 17.81 -12.04
C THR A 115 2.38 17.84 -10.66
N GLY A 116 3.14 18.15 -9.60
CA GLY A 116 2.60 18.25 -8.23
C GLY A 116 3.62 18.76 -7.21
N ASN A 117 3.15 19.03 -5.98
CA ASN A 117 3.96 19.62 -4.90
C ASN A 117 4.06 18.70 -3.65
N SER A 118 3.53 17.48 -3.73
CA SER A 118 3.41 16.56 -2.60
C SER A 118 4.29 15.32 -2.75
N TYR A 119 5.48 15.50 -3.33
CA TYR A 119 6.43 14.41 -3.53
C TYR A 119 7.38 14.25 -2.35
N GLN A 120 7.76 13.03 -2.01
CA GLN A 120 8.81 12.73 -1.04
C GLN A 120 9.74 11.66 -1.59
N VAL A 121 11.00 11.71 -1.20
CA VAL A 121 11.89 10.56 -1.34
C VAL A 121 11.88 9.79 -0.03
N VAL A 122 11.65 8.49 -0.12
CA VAL A 122 11.67 7.56 1.00
C VAL A 122 12.87 6.64 0.87
N GLY A 123 13.79 6.70 1.84
CA GLY A 123 14.93 5.79 1.95
C GLY A 123 14.68 4.70 2.99
N ILE A 124 14.97 3.45 2.67
CA ILE A 124 14.83 2.29 3.57
C ILE A 124 16.11 1.47 3.57
N GLU A 125 16.63 1.16 4.76
CA GLU A 125 17.77 0.27 4.93
C GLU A 125 17.42 -1.16 4.47
N LEU A 126 18.26 -1.76 3.63
CA LEU A 126 18.12 -3.16 3.24
C LEU A 126 18.98 -4.06 4.14
N PHE A 127 18.36 -5.14 4.62
CA PHE A 127 19.00 -6.18 5.45
C PHE A 127 19.72 -5.60 6.69
N PRO A 128 18.97 -4.93 7.59
CA PRO A 128 19.55 -4.43 8.84
C PRO A 128 20.02 -5.62 9.69
N ASP A 129 21.12 -5.42 10.41
CA ASP A 129 21.65 -6.43 11.33
C ASP A 129 20.62 -6.74 12.44
N ASN A 130 19.84 -5.72 12.85
CA ASN A 130 18.66 -5.89 13.68
C ASN A 130 17.37 -5.79 12.85
N LYS A 131 16.81 -6.95 12.49
CA LYS A 131 15.55 -7.04 11.70
C LYS A 131 14.33 -6.38 12.35
N TYR A 132 14.37 -6.08 13.65
CA TYR A 132 13.29 -5.39 14.37
C TYR A 132 13.44 -3.86 14.35
N GLN A 133 14.60 -3.35 13.92
CA GLN A 133 14.89 -1.92 13.82
C GLN A 133 15.44 -1.61 12.43
N ILE A 134 14.54 -1.29 11.51
CA ILE A 134 14.88 -0.87 10.14
C ILE A 134 14.97 0.66 10.12
N ALA A 135 16.12 1.22 9.71
CA ALA A 135 16.19 2.64 9.44
C ALA A 135 15.35 3.00 8.21
N LYS A 136 14.52 4.03 8.35
CA LYS A 136 13.73 4.62 7.27
C LYS A 136 13.64 6.13 7.44
N TYR A 137 13.54 6.84 6.33
CA TYR A 137 13.38 8.29 6.30
C TYR A 137 12.50 8.70 5.14
N ALA A 138 11.66 9.72 5.34
CA ALA A 138 10.89 10.37 4.28
C ALA A 138 11.23 11.87 4.33
N THR A 139 11.60 12.44 3.18
CA THR A 139 11.90 13.88 3.07
C THR A 139 10.67 14.72 3.39
N SER A 140 10.85 16.03 3.62
CA SER A 140 9.73 16.96 3.45
C SER A 140 9.16 16.89 2.02
N TYR A 141 7.92 17.33 1.85
CA TYR A 141 7.30 17.41 0.53
C TYR A 141 8.04 18.40 -0.38
N PHE A 142 8.29 18.00 -1.63
CA PHE A 142 8.91 18.80 -2.68
C PHE A 142 8.10 18.70 -3.98
N SER A 143 8.49 19.47 -5.00
CA SER A 143 7.74 19.56 -6.26
C SER A 143 8.36 18.77 -7.41
N ILE A 144 7.51 18.24 -8.28
CA ILE A 144 7.90 17.71 -9.58
C ILE A 144 7.07 18.41 -10.66
N ARG A 145 7.70 18.72 -11.80
CA ARG A 145 7.09 19.32 -12.98
C ARG A 145 7.18 18.35 -14.16
N ASN A 146 6.08 18.23 -14.90
CA ASN A 146 6.00 17.50 -16.15
C ASN A 146 5.42 18.43 -17.24
N PRO A 147 6.26 19.31 -17.83
CA PRO A 147 5.81 20.28 -18.82
C PRO A 147 5.16 19.64 -20.04
N GLU A 148 5.62 18.46 -20.45
CA GLU A 148 5.01 17.75 -21.59
C GLU A 148 3.59 17.28 -21.28
N ALA A 149 3.35 16.72 -20.08
CA ALA A 149 2.01 16.32 -19.67
C ALA A 149 1.09 17.54 -19.53
N ASP A 150 1.58 18.63 -18.95
CA ASP A 150 0.85 19.88 -18.81
C ASP A 150 0.49 20.49 -20.17
N ALA A 151 1.43 20.48 -21.13
CA ALA A 151 1.19 20.95 -22.49
C ALA A 151 0.16 20.08 -23.23
N ARG A 152 0.22 18.76 -23.09
CA ARG A 152 -0.80 17.84 -23.66
C ARG A 152 -2.18 18.13 -23.08
N LYS A 153 -2.29 18.35 -21.77
CA LYS A 153 -3.54 18.70 -21.11
C LYS A 153 -4.06 20.06 -21.59
N ALA A 154 -3.22 21.08 -21.67
CA ALA A 154 -3.60 22.39 -22.17
C ALA A 154 -4.07 22.35 -23.64
N ALA A 155 -3.38 21.60 -24.50
CA ALA A 155 -3.79 21.40 -25.89
C ALA A 155 -5.14 20.67 -26.01
N TYR A 156 -5.40 19.68 -25.15
CA TYR A 156 -6.70 19.02 -25.03
C TYR A 156 -7.82 19.98 -24.63
N GLU A 157 -7.56 20.87 -23.68
CA GLU A 157 -8.55 21.85 -23.23
C GLU A 157 -8.81 22.92 -24.30
N ALA A 158 -7.76 23.39 -24.98
CA ALA A 158 -7.88 24.40 -26.04
C ALA A 158 -8.71 23.89 -27.22
N ARG A 159 -8.41 22.69 -27.75
CA ARG A 159 -9.17 22.07 -28.85
C ARG A 159 -10.65 21.88 -28.50
N ASN A 160 -10.97 21.71 -27.21
CA ASN A 160 -12.33 21.50 -26.74
C ASN A 160 -13.08 22.81 -26.45
N ARG A 161 -12.39 23.95 -26.31
CA ARG A 161 -13.00 25.28 -26.15
C ARG A 161 -13.43 25.91 -27.48
N GLU A 162 -12.90 25.46 -28.62
CA GLU A 162 -13.12 26.08 -29.94
C GLU A 162 -14.24 25.44 -30.79
N LYS A 163 -14.97 24.44 -30.29
CA LYS A 163 -16.17 23.95 -31.01
C LYS A 163 -17.26 25.04 -30.98
N PRO A 164 -17.73 25.55 -32.13
CA PRO A 164 -18.78 26.57 -32.14
C PRO A 164 -20.09 25.97 -31.63
N THR A 165 -20.64 26.58 -30.57
CA THR A 165 -22.01 26.40 -30.11
C THR A 165 -22.98 26.97 -31.14
N GLY A 166 -23.30 26.18 -32.17
CA GLY A 166 -24.48 26.38 -32.99
C GLY A 166 -25.72 25.97 -32.18
N VAL A 167 -26.49 26.96 -31.73
CA VAL A 167 -27.75 26.78 -31.00
C VAL A 167 -28.75 26.03 -31.89
N LYS A 168 -29.06 24.79 -31.51
CA LYS A 168 -30.40 24.19 -31.68
C LYS A 168 -30.98 23.93 -30.30
N ALA A 169 -32.30 24.14 -30.21
CA ALA A 169 -33.15 24.17 -29.02
C ALA A 169 -32.87 23.02 -28.00
N PRO A 170 -33.16 23.25 -26.71
CA PRO A 170 -32.68 22.39 -25.63
C PRO A 170 -33.34 21.01 -25.67
N THR A 171 -32.64 20.05 -26.26
CA THR A 171 -32.80 18.64 -25.91
C THR A 171 -31.87 18.37 -24.73
N GLU A 172 -32.51 18.18 -23.59
CA GLU A 172 -32.05 17.49 -22.37
C GLU A 172 -30.62 16.94 -22.46
N LYS A 173 -29.70 17.56 -21.71
CA LYS A 173 -28.31 17.11 -21.59
C LYS A 173 -28.30 15.72 -20.98
N THR A 174 -28.13 14.69 -21.80
CA THR A 174 -27.59 13.42 -21.36
C THR A 174 -26.26 13.69 -20.67
N ILE A 175 -26.19 13.43 -19.37
CA ILE A 175 -24.98 13.58 -18.57
C ILE A 175 -24.02 12.48 -19.00
N GLU A 176 -23.00 12.86 -19.76
CA GLU A 176 -21.92 11.96 -20.17
C GLU A 176 -21.24 11.43 -18.88
N PRO A 177 -21.15 10.11 -18.70
CA PRO A 177 -20.52 9.52 -17.52
C PRO A 177 -19.05 9.97 -17.43
N VAL A 178 -18.54 10.19 -16.21
CA VAL A 178 -17.09 10.38 -16.02
C VAL A 178 -16.40 9.11 -16.49
N THR A 179 -15.60 9.20 -17.57
CA THR A 179 -14.95 8.04 -18.19
C THR A 179 -13.56 7.76 -17.66
N GLN A 180 -12.96 8.71 -16.94
CA GLN A 180 -11.62 8.56 -16.37
C GLN A 180 -11.46 9.36 -15.07
N PHE A 181 -10.73 8.79 -14.10
CA PHE A 181 -10.34 9.47 -12.87
C PHE A 181 -8.90 9.11 -12.51
N ASP A 182 -8.06 10.12 -12.30
CA ASP A 182 -6.65 9.95 -11.96
C ASP A 182 -5.90 8.99 -12.92
N GLY A 183 -6.16 9.14 -14.21
CA GLY A 183 -5.55 8.30 -15.25
C GLY A 183 -6.17 6.91 -15.40
N ARG A 184 -7.16 6.53 -14.58
CA ARG A 184 -7.82 5.21 -14.60
C ARG A 184 -9.16 5.26 -15.29
N ASN A 185 -9.46 4.24 -16.08
CA ASN A 185 -10.74 4.15 -16.77
C ASN A 185 -11.85 3.84 -15.76
N ILE A 186 -12.97 4.56 -15.86
CA ILE A 186 -14.16 4.23 -15.08
C ILE A 186 -15.09 3.36 -15.93
N SER A 187 -15.51 2.22 -15.38
CA SER A 187 -16.52 1.35 -15.97
C SER A 187 -17.73 1.24 -15.05
N TYR A 188 -18.92 1.57 -15.57
CA TYR A 188 -20.16 1.48 -14.81
C TYR A 188 -20.71 0.06 -14.88
N VAL A 189 -20.94 -0.56 -13.72
CA VAL A 189 -21.44 -1.93 -13.63
C VAL A 189 -22.94 -2.01 -13.41
N GLU A 190 -23.54 -0.96 -12.84
CA GLU A 190 -24.96 -0.91 -12.54
C GLU A 190 -25.47 0.55 -12.50
N GLU A 191 -26.77 0.72 -12.78
CA GLU A 191 -27.50 1.97 -12.52
C GLU A 191 -28.62 1.69 -11.53
N VAL A 192 -28.69 2.46 -10.44
CA VAL A 192 -29.64 2.27 -9.34
C VAL A 192 -30.43 3.54 -9.07
N VAL A 193 -31.68 3.38 -8.65
CA VAL A 193 -32.59 4.49 -8.32
C VAL A 193 -33.02 4.36 -6.86
N PHE A 194 -32.93 5.46 -6.13
CA PHE A 194 -33.36 5.60 -4.74
C PHE A 194 -34.53 6.58 -4.64
N GLU A 195 -35.34 6.44 -3.58
CA GLU A 195 -36.48 7.30 -3.29
C GLU A 195 -36.04 8.58 -2.56
N ASN A 196 -35.02 8.52 -1.69
CA ASN A 196 -34.49 9.69 -0.95
C ASN A 196 -33.04 10.05 -1.34
N GLU A 197 -32.69 11.33 -1.21
CA GLU A 197 -31.34 11.82 -1.48
C GLU A 197 -30.32 11.49 -0.38
N ASP A 198 -30.77 11.35 0.87
CA ASP A 198 -29.90 11.04 1.99
C ASP A 198 -29.69 9.53 2.06
N ILE A 199 -28.46 9.12 1.76
CA ILE A 199 -28.06 7.71 1.73
C ILE A 199 -27.02 7.38 2.79
N THR A 200 -27.07 6.13 3.23
CA THR A 200 -26.03 5.47 3.99
C THR A 200 -25.28 4.51 3.06
N ILE A 201 -23.96 4.60 3.06
CA ILE A 201 -23.06 3.70 2.33
C ILE A 201 -22.28 2.89 3.36
N GLU A 202 -22.33 1.57 3.22
CA GLU A 202 -21.52 0.64 3.99
C GLU A 202 -20.60 -0.14 3.07
N VAL A 203 -19.32 -0.24 3.43
CA VAL A 203 -18.32 -0.98 2.65
C VAL A 203 -17.59 -2.00 3.50
N TRP A 204 -17.28 -3.16 2.92
CA TRP A 204 -16.42 -4.18 3.52
C TRP A 204 -15.79 -5.06 2.44
N ASP A 205 -14.81 -5.85 2.85
CA ASP A 205 -14.10 -6.81 2.01
C ASP A 205 -15.05 -7.89 1.48
N HIS A 206 -15.09 -8.07 0.16
CA HIS A 206 -15.97 -9.08 -0.44
C HIS A 206 -15.46 -10.52 -0.27
N GLY A 207 -14.15 -10.72 -0.14
CA GLY A 207 -13.52 -12.03 -0.20
C GLY A 207 -12.52 -12.27 0.93
N ARG A 208 -11.31 -11.75 0.77
CA ARG A 208 -10.19 -11.98 1.69
C ARG A 208 -9.49 -10.69 2.07
N GLN A 209 -9.31 -10.48 3.38
CA GLN A 209 -8.44 -9.43 3.89
C GLN A 209 -6.99 -9.67 3.50
N ASP A 210 -6.50 -8.88 2.57
CA ASP A 210 -5.21 -9.09 1.96
C ASP A 210 -4.44 -7.77 1.74
N ASP A 211 -4.67 -6.82 2.64
CA ASP A 211 -4.07 -5.49 2.71
C ASP A 211 -4.51 -4.52 1.60
N ASP A 212 -5.70 -4.74 1.06
CA ASP A 212 -6.41 -3.79 0.20
C ASP A 212 -6.62 -2.43 0.87
N ILE A 213 -6.12 -1.36 0.24
CA ILE A 213 -6.39 0.03 0.67
C ILE A 213 -7.20 0.71 -0.41
N VAL A 214 -8.41 1.16 -0.06
CA VAL A 214 -9.37 1.70 -1.03
C VAL A 214 -9.91 3.06 -0.62
N SER A 215 -10.49 3.78 -1.58
CA SER A 215 -11.34 4.94 -1.34
C SER A 215 -12.63 4.83 -2.13
N ILE A 216 -13.68 5.41 -1.58
CA ILE A 216 -14.96 5.58 -2.27
C ILE A 216 -15.08 7.05 -2.61
N TYR A 217 -15.46 7.32 -3.85
CA TYR A 217 -15.76 8.65 -4.35
C TYR A 217 -17.22 8.74 -4.75
N LEU A 218 -17.81 9.90 -4.53
CA LEU A 218 -19.14 10.29 -5.01
C LEU A 218 -19.01 11.63 -5.75
N ASN A 219 -19.34 11.65 -7.04
CA ASN A 219 -19.23 12.81 -7.93
C ASN A 219 -17.82 13.44 -7.88
N GLY A 220 -16.79 12.58 -7.83
CA GLY A 220 -15.38 12.98 -7.74
C GLY A 220 -14.93 13.48 -6.36
N LYS A 221 -15.80 13.53 -5.35
CA LYS A 221 -15.46 13.87 -3.96
C LYS A 221 -15.27 12.61 -3.13
N THR A 222 -14.24 12.57 -2.29
CA THR A 222 -13.98 11.41 -1.44
C THR A 222 -15.00 11.31 -0.30
N VAL A 223 -15.67 10.17 -0.19
CA VAL A 223 -16.62 9.84 0.90
C VAL A 223 -15.95 8.94 1.94
N ILE A 224 -15.10 8.01 1.49
CA ILE A 224 -14.26 7.17 2.34
C ILE A 224 -12.83 7.28 1.82
N SER A 225 -11.90 7.71 2.67
CA SER A 225 -10.50 7.96 2.29
C SER A 225 -9.56 6.90 2.87
N LYS A 226 -8.67 6.37 2.01
CA LYS A 226 -7.57 5.43 2.33
C LYS A 226 -7.93 4.38 3.39
N HIS A 227 -9.08 3.72 3.22
CA HIS A 227 -9.58 2.73 4.14
C HIS A 227 -8.91 1.38 3.87
N LEU A 228 -8.26 0.81 4.89
CA LEU A 228 -7.86 -0.60 4.88
C LEU A 228 -9.12 -1.45 4.88
N LEU A 229 -9.32 -2.22 3.82
CA LEU A 229 -10.49 -3.05 3.64
C LEU A 229 -10.44 -4.22 4.62
N THR A 230 -11.52 -4.41 5.35
CA THR A 230 -11.67 -5.51 6.31
C THR A 230 -13.06 -6.11 6.20
N TYR A 231 -13.31 -7.21 6.89
CA TYR A 231 -14.63 -7.82 7.02
C TYR A 231 -15.57 -6.98 7.91
N ARG A 232 -15.03 -6.00 8.64
CA ARG A 232 -15.85 -5.07 9.41
C ARG A 232 -16.39 -3.99 8.48
N ARG A 233 -17.68 -3.75 8.59
CA ARG A 233 -18.38 -2.76 7.78
C ARG A 233 -17.96 -1.36 8.21
N LYS A 234 -17.57 -0.54 7.25
CA LYS A 234 -17.35 0.90 7.43
C LYS A 234 -18.53 1.64 6.86
N GLN A 235 -19.22 2.39 7.71
CA GLN A 235 -20.41 3.17 7.35
C GLN A 235 -20.08 4.67 7.20
N VAL A 236 -20.73 5.32 6.24
CA VAL A 236 -20.75 6.78 6.06
C VAL A 236 -22.12 7.21 5.53
N THR A 237 -22.56 8.42 5.86
CA THR A 237 -23.76 9.04 5.29
C THR A 237 -23.39 10.17 4.34
N CYS A 238 -24.15 10.33 3.26
CA CYS A 238 -23.97 11.43 2.31
C CYS A 238 -25.28 11.75 1.58
N THR A 239 -25.34 12.94 1.00
CA THR A 239 -26.52 13.43 0.27
C THR A 239 -26.24 13.45 -1.23
N LEU A 240 -27.13 12.83 -2.00
CA LEU A 240 -27.12 12.79 -3.45
C LEU A 240 -27.59 14.12 -4.05
N GLU A 241 -27.08 14.47 -5.23
CA GLU A 241 -27.55 15.62 -5.97
C GLU A 241 -28.83 15.26 -6.75
N LYS A 242 -29.94 15.95 -6.44
CA LYS A 242 -31.24 15.77 -7.13
C LYS A 242 -31.21 16.27 -8.57
N GLY A 243 -32.05 15.65 -9.41
CA GLY A 243 -32.23 16.06 -10.81
C GLY A 243 -31.05 15.73 -11.73
N LYS A 244 -30.05 14.99 -11.25
CA LYS A 244 -28.98 14.43 -12.07
C LYS A 244 -28.48 13.09 -11.51
N PRO A 245 -27.98 12.18 -12.36
CA PRO A 245 -27.22 11.03 -11.91
C PRO A 245 -25.97 11.42 -11.09
N ASN A 246 -25.64 10.57 -10.14
CA ASN A 246 -24.50 10.66 -9.24
C ASN A 246 -23.57 9.46 -9.47
N ASP A 247 -22.29 9.69 -9.61
CA ASP A 247 -21.30 8.66 -9.89
C ASP A 247 -20.60 8.25 -8.60
N LEU A 248 -20.85 7.01 -8.15
CA LEU A 248 -20.14 6.42 -7.02
C LEU A 248 -19.15 5.38 -7.54
N PHE A 249 -17.87 5.52 -7.22
CA PHE A 249 -16.85 4.59 -7.72
C PHE A 249 -15.82 4.21 -6.67
N LEU A 250 -15.29 3.00 -6.86
CA LEU A 250 -14.22 2.44 -6.05
C LEU A 250 -12.86 2.84 -6.64
N TYR A 251 -11.94 3.27 -5.79
CA TYR A 251 -10.56 3.58 -6.16
C TYR A 251 -9.59 2.74 -5.31
N ALA A 252 -8.74 1.95 -5.95
CA ALA A 252 -7.69 1.18 -5.28
C ALA A 252 -6.39 2.00 -5.09
N HIS A 253 -5.90 2.17 -3.86
CA HIS A 253 -4.59 2.80 -3.61
C HIS A 253 -3.43 1.83 -3.78
N ASN A 254 -3.70 0.53 -3.79
CA ASN A 254 -2.73 -0.53 -4.01
C ASN A 254 -3.40 -1.68 -4.79
N LEU A 255 -2.76 -2.84 -4.84
CA LEU A 255 -3.30 -4.06 -5.44
C LEU A 255 -3.60 -5.15 -4.40
N GLY A 256 -3.50 -4.82 -3.11
CA GLY A 256 -3.47 -5.82 -2.04
C GLY A 256 -2.39 -6.89 -2.26
N LYS A 257 -2.67 -8.12 -1.79
CA LYS A 257 -1.88 -9.31 -2.11
C LYS A 257 -2.48 -10.12 -3.26
N SER A 258 -3.75 -9.93 -3.58
CA SER A 258 -4.52 -10.68 -4.58
C SER A 258 -5.45 -9.73 -5.34
N PRO A 259 -4.96 -9.03 -6.37
CA PRO A 259 -5.76 -8.07 -7.13
C PRO A 259 -6.87 -8.74 -7.97
N PRO A 260 -7.93 -7.98 -8.34
CA PRO A 260 -8.17 -6.57 -8.00
C PRO A 260 -8.72 -6.39 -6.58
N ASN A 261 -8.67 -5.16 -6.06
CA ASN A 261 -9.30 -4.85 -4.79
C ASN A 261 -10.82 -4.95 -4.97
N THR A 262 -11.48 -5.79 -4.15
CA THR A 262 -12.90 -6.13 -4.33
C THR A 262 -13.71 -5.73 -3.10
N VAL A 263 -14.61 -4.76 -3.29
CA VAL A 263 -15.44 -4.20 -2.21
C VAL A 263 -16.89 -4.63 -2.37
N SER A 264 -17.49 -5.14 -1.30
CA SER A 264 -18.95 -5.18 -1.17
C SER A 264 -19.44 -3.84 -0.64
N ILE A 265 -20.38 -3.22 -1.34
CA ILE A 265 -21.02 -1.97 -0.96
C ILE A 265 -22.51 -2.24 -0.74
N GLU A 266 -23.06 -1.74 0.37
CA GLU A 266 -24.50 -1.62 0.56
C GLU A 266 -24.86 -0.13 0.65
N ILE A 267 -25.81 0.30 -0.19
CA ILE A 267 -26.32 1.66 -0.25
C ILE A 267 -27.79 1.63 0.11
N THR A 268 -28.21 2.44 1.08
CA THR A 268 -29.62 2.54 1.49
C THR A 268 -30.05 3.97 1.75
N ASP A 269 -31.29 4.30 1.39
CA ASP A 269 -31.93 5.59 1.68
C ASP A 269 -32.98 5.49 2.82
N GLY A 270 -32.97 4.37 3.56
CA GLY A 270 -33.95 4.01 4.59
C GLY A 270 -35.20 3.28 4.06
N SER A 271 -35.53 3.40 2.78
CA SER A 271 -36.68 2.75 2.13
C SER A 271 -36.28 1.70 1.09
N THR A 272 -35.18 1.96 0.40
CA THR A 272 -34.55 1.14 -0.64
C THR A 272 -33.15 0.77 -0.15
N SER A 273 -32.74 -0.49 -0.37
CA SER A 273 -31.36 -0.95 -0.15
C SER A 273 -30.86 -1.70 -1.38
N LYS A 274 -29.61 -1.44 -1.78
CA LYS A 274 -28.92 -2.11 -2.88
C LYS A 274 -27.53 -2.55 -2.46
N LYS A 275 -27.21 -3.80 -2.79
CA LYS A 275 -25.92 -4.42 -2.53
C LYS A 275 -25.20 -4.66 -3.84
N ILE A 276 -24.00 -4.12 -3.96
CA ILE A 276 -23.21 -4.07 -5.19
C ILE A 276 -21.80 -4.55 -4.86
N ILE A 277 -21.15 -5.20 -5.81
CA ILE A 277 -19.72 -5.53 -5.73
C ILE A 277 -19.01 -4.62 -6.73
N LEU A 278 -18.00 -3.90 -6.27
CA LEU A 278 -17.14 -3.10 -7.13
C LEU A 278 -15.70 -3.60 -7.04
N ASN A 279 -15.01 -3.58 -8.17
CA ASN A 279 -13.60 -3.92 -8.32
C ASN A 279 -12.80 -2.68 -8.73
N SER A 280 -11.56 -2.58 -8.27
CA SER A 280 -10.64 -1.56 -8.76
C SER A 280 -9.21 -2.07 -8.72
N ASP A 281 -8.42 -1.63 -9.70
CA ASP A 281 -6.98 -1.78 -9.73
C ASP A 281 -6.30 -0.44 -10.04
N LEU A 282 -5.01 -0.45 -10.38
CA LEU A 282 -4.25 0.76 -10.69
C LEU A 282 -4.53 1.35 -12.08
N LYS A 283 -5.38 0.71 -12.89
CA LYS A 283 -5.74 1.08 -14.27
C LYS A 283 -7.24 1.31 -14.45
N SER A 284 -8.09 0.68 -13.65
CA SER A 284 -9.54 0.80 -13.73
C SER A 284 -10.23 0.95 -12.37
N CYS A 285 -11.37 1.62 -12.41
CA CYS A 285 -12.29 1.80 -11.31
C CYS A 285 -13.68 1.34 -11.77
N GLU A 286 -14.31 0.43 -11.05
CA GLU A 286 -15.73 0.18 -11.24
C GLU A 286 -16.57 1.21 -10.50
N ALA A 287 -17.71 1.54 -11.12
CA ALA A 287 -18.64 2.56 -10.65
C ALA A 287 -20.10 2.06 -10.72
N VAL A 288 -20.93 2.68 -9.89
CA VAL A 288 -22.39 2.62 -9.99
C VAL A 288 -22.92 4.03 -10.23
N LYS A 289 -23.91 4.13 -11.13
CA LYS A 289 -24.64 5.39 -11.34
C LYS A 289 -25.89 5.39 -10.47
N ILE A 290 -26.08 6.45 -9.70
CA ILE A 290 -27.16 6.57 -8.71
C ILE A 290 -28.07 7.74 -9.09
N SER A 291 -29.37 7.49 -9.21
CA SER A 291 -30.37 8.54 -9.42
C SER A 291 -31.36 8.60 -8.26
N VAL A 292 -31.91 9.77 -7.99
CA VAL A 292 -33.03 9.95 -7.04
C VAL A 292 -34.31 10.10 -7.86
N LYS A 293 -35.35 9.37 -7.46
CA LYS A 293 -36.67 9.47 -8.07
C LYS A 293 -37.21 10.90 -7.95
N GLN A 294 -37.84 11.37 -9.02
CA GLN A 294 -38.42 12.72 -9.08
C GLN A 294 -39.78 12.76 -8.37
#